data_AF-A0A1W9T9T0-F1
#
_entry.id   AF-A0A1W9T9T0-F1
#
_cell.length_a   1.000
_cell.length_b   1.000
_cell.length_c   1.000
_cell.angle_alpha   90.00
_cell.angle_beta   90.00
_cell.angle_gamma   90.00
#
_symmetry.space_group_name_H-M   'P 1'
#
loop_
_entity.id
_entity.type
_entity.pdbx_description
1 polymer ?
#
loop_
_entity_poly.entity_id
_entity_poly.type
_entity_poly.pdbx_seq_one_letter_code
_entity_poly.pdbx_strand_id
1 'polypeptide(L)'
;MDQKINWEKLIRRMELLMRLKSFPVGFKMLEKKEELDDIPFMRPNSGKITLCQLITKVRNFDWTVGAVLGDFLSPVCPSMIGLTEIPEFGFKDGTFRSIVWVKTKEDGKKYENGIPRLPVGKYEAVAMAPVVYNPFDPDIILIYANPAQMMLLINSLQFEDYEVMQFFCVGESSCADAIARCYLSGKPSMTIPCYGERRYGHAQDEDMVMAIPAGMMEKALKGMETLYRRGIRYPISFAGAEQDLSSAFPMSYGGLDQLKGLKGNDNRLLVGITGGIAGGKTSVANMLEELGAPIIDFDVISREVVEPDKQAWKEIVAFFGEQVLQEDRTLDRQKLSDIVFNDMVKRKKLESFIHPQIAVEFARQVQEIAAEKPGAIIQVVVPLMIEVNLQYMMDKLVVVYVPEETQIKRLAKRDNITEDAAANILGSQLSIEEKVTYADHVINNEGTLEETRKHVEKLWETLKQFQKNRINRQSDPPASPERERWRTGAIP
;
A
#
# COMPACT_ATOMS: atom_id res chain seq x y z
N MET A 1 22.38 3.48 14.83
CA MET A 1 21.50 4.15 15.80
C MET A 1 20.09 3.83 15.34
N ASP A 2 19.45 2.83 15.93
CA ASP A 2 18.08 2.46 15.54
C ASP A 2 17.16 3.64 15.84
N GLN A 3 16.57 4.18 14.78
CA GLN A 3 15.60 5.25 14.89
C GLN A 3 14.36 4.65 15.55
N LYS A 4 14.03 5.10 16.76
CA LYS A 4 12.87 4.60 17.50
C LYS A 4 11.60 4.88 16.69
N ILE A 5 10.78 3.85 16.44
CA ILE A 5 9.54 3.97 15.66
C ILE A 5 8.63 5.00 16.34
N ASN A 6 8.15 5.99 15.58
CA ASN A 6 7.14 6.93 16.06
C ASN A 6 5.74 6.28 15.90
N TRP A 7 5.31 5.59 16.96
CA TRP A 7 4.06 4.83 16.95
C TRP A 7 2.83 5.71 16.78
N GLU A 8 2.80 6.89 17.39
CA GLU A 8 1.68 7.82 17.26
C GLU A 8 1.44 8.17 15.78
N LYS A 9 2.48 8.65 15.09
CA LYS A 9 2.39 9.03 13.67
C LYS A 9 1.96 7.85 12.80
N LEU A 10 2.57 6.68 13.03
CA LEU A 10 2.29 5.47 12.27
C LEU A 10 0.83 5.03 12.43
N ILE A 11 0.38 4.89 13.67
CA ILE A 11 -0.97 4.38 13.99
C ILE A 11 -2.04 5.37 13.55
N ARG A 12 -1.87 6.67 13.79
CA ARG A 12 -2.81 7.70 13.31
C ARG A 12 -2.98 7.65 11.80
N ARG A 13 -1.88 7.45 11.06
CA ARG A 13 -1.94 7.33 9.61
C ARG A 13 -2.69 6.07 9.17
N MET A 14 -2.43 4.94 9.82
CA MET A 14 -3.12 3.68 9.56
C MET A 14 -4.62 3.75 9.88
N GLU A 15 -5.01 4.37 10.99
CA GLU A 15 -6.40 4.64 11.37
C GLU A 15 -7.14 5.43 10.30
N LEU A 16 -6.50 6.45 9.69
CA LEU A 16 -7.07 7.23 8.60
C LEU A 16 -7.30 6.40 7.32
N LEU A 17 -6.33 5.54 6.98
CA LEU A 17 -6.38 4.72 5.75
C LEU A 17 -7.36 3.55 5.87
N MET A 18 -7.44 2.92 7.05
CA MET A 18 -8.27 1.75 7.29
C MET A 18 -9.62 2.08 7.92
N ARG A 19 -9.80 3.23 8.58
CA ARG A 19 -10.97 3.57 9.40
C ARG A 19 -11.28 2.47 10.42
N LEU A 20 -10.28 2.10 11.21
CA LEU A 20 -10.42 1.08 12.24
C LEU A 20 -11.48 1.50 13.28
N LYS A 21 -12.30 0.53 13.73
CA LYS A 21 -13.33 0.77 14.74
C LYS A 21 -12.79 0.70 16.18
N SER A 22 -11.58 0.17 16.37
CA SER A 22 -10.96 -0.05 17.68
C SER A 22 -9.46 0.16 17.60
N PHE A 23 -8.82 0.50 18.72
CA PHE A 23 -7.39 0.78 18.77
C PHE A 23 -6.55 -0.47 18.44
N PRO A 24 -5.48 -0.34 17.63
CA PRO A 24 -4.44 -1.36 17.55
C PRO A 24 -3.83 -1.62 18.93
N VAL A 25 -3.74 -2.88 19.32
CA VAL A 25 -3.29 -3.31 20.65
C VAL A 25 -1.83 -3.68 20.59
N GLY A 26 -0.99 -2.94 21.31
CA GLY A 26 0.41 -3.31 21.54
C GLY A 26 0.44 -4.43 22.56
N PHE A 27 1.14 -5.52 22.24
CA PHE A 27 1.29 -6.69 23.07
C PHE A 27 2.78 -6.85 23.42
N LYS A 28 3.09 -6.94 24.72
CA LYS A 28 4.45 -7.04 25.24
C LYS A 28 4.57 -8.15 26.28
N MET A 29 5.51 -9.07 26.07
CA MET A 29 5.89 -10.05 27.09
C MET A 29 7.01 -9.47 27.96
N LEU A 30 6.89 -9.66 29.28
CA LEU A 30 7.82 -9.12 30.28
C LEU A 30 8.53 -10.26 30.99
N GLU A 31 9.85 -10.19 31.09
CA GLU A 31 10.66 -11.23 31.71
C GLU A 31 10.44 -11.24 33.22
N LYS A 32 10.19 -10.07 33.82
CA LYS A 32 9.89 -9.89 35.24
C LYS A 32 8.56 -9.18 35.42
N LYS A 33 7.78 -9.63 36.40
CA LYS A 33 6.49 -8.99 36.70
C LYS A 33 6.62 -7.55 37.20
N GLU A 34 7.74 -7.19 37.83
CA GLU A 34 7.99 -5.85 38.37
C GLU A 34 8.08 -4.79 37.26
N GLU A 35 8.39 -5.19 36.01
CA GLU A 35 8.40 -4.29 34.85
C GLU A 35 7.02 -3.69 34.54
N LEU A 36 5.93 -4.27 35.07
CA LEU A 36 4.60 -3.69 34.97
C LEU A 36 4.50 -2.33 35.70
N ASP A 37 5.28 -2.13 36.77
CA ASP A 37 5.23 -0.91 37.59
C ASP A 37 5.86 0.28 36.86
N ASP A 38 6.72 0.02 35.88
CA ASP A 38 7.39 1.06 35.06
C ASP A 38 6.52 1.53 33.88
N ILE A 39 5.42 0.82 33.57
CA ILE A 39 4.57 1.14 32.42
C ILE A 39 3.55 2.23 32.79
N PRO A 40 3.50 3.36 32.07
CA PRO A 40 2.63 4.48 32.42
C PRO A 40 1.15 4.13 32.24
N PHE A 41 0.33 4.71 33.12
CA PHE A 41 -1.14 4.56 33.11
C PHE A 41 -1.65 3.12 33.27
N MET A 42 -0.81 2.21 33.80
CA MET A 42 -1.18 0.83 34.10
C MET A 42 -2.42 0.77 35.00
N ARG A 43 -3.48 0.12 34.52
CA ARG A 43 -4.73 -0.04 35.27
C ARG A 43 -4.79 -1.41 35.95
N PRO A 44 -5.18 -1.47 37.24
CA PRO A 44 -5.30 -2.73 37.95
C PRO A 44 -6.46 -3.58 37.43
N ASN A 45 -6.34 -4.90 37.57
CA ASN A 45 -7.42 -5.83 37.27
C ASN A 45 -8.37 -5.98 38.47
N SER A 46 -9.66 -5.77 38.25
CA SER A 46 -10.72 -6.05 39.23
C SER A 46 -11.07 -7.55 39.21
N GLY A 47 -10.24 -8.37 39.86
CA GLY A 47 -10.44 -9.82 39.97
C GLY A 47 -9.87 -10.62 38.79
N LYS A 48 -10.32 -11.88 38.67
CA LYS A 48 -9.83 -12.81 37.66
C LYS A 48 -10.23 -12.38 36.25
N ILE A 49 -9.30 -12.51 35.30
CA ILE A 49 -9.48 -12.03 33.93
C ILE A 49 -9.14 -13.08 32.87
N THR A 50 -9.68 -12.91 31.67
CA THR A 50 -9.30 -13.66 30.47
C THR A 50 -8.41 -12.81 29.56
N LEU A 51 -7.63 -13.45 28.69
CA LEU A 51 -6.81 -12.73 27.71
C LEU A 51 -7.67 -11.85 26.77
N CYS A 52 -8.86 -12.33 26.39
CA CYS A 52 -9.79 -11.61 25.54
C CYS A 52 -10.30 -10.33 26.20
N GLN A 53 -10.58 -10.36 27.51
CA GLN A 53 -10.97 -9.16 28.26
C GLN A 53 -9.84 -8.14 28.36
N LEU A 54 -8.58 -8.58 28.53
CA LEU A 54 -7.43 -7.67 28.51
C LEU A 54 -7.35 -6.94 27.17
N ILE A 55 -7.37 -7.69 26.05
CA ILE A 55 -7.35 -7.12 24.71
C ILE A 55 -8.52 -6.13 24.51
N THR A 56 -9.71 -6.47 25.03
CA THR A 56 -10.92 -5.62 24.94
C THR A 56 -10.77 -4.30 25.66
N LYS A 57 -10.22 -4.32 26.89
CA LYS A 57 -9.92 -3.11 27.67
C LYS A 57 -9.00 -2.18 26.90
N VAL A 58 -8.04 -2.71 26.15
CA VAL A 58 -7.20 -1.90 25.28
C VAL A 58 -7.98 -1.37 24.08
N ARG A 59 -8.51 -2.27 23.24
CA ARG A 59 -9.05 -1.91 21.91
C ARG A 59 -10.28 -0.99 21.98
N ASN A 60 -11.12 -1.11 23.01
CA ASN A 60 -12.40 -0.41 23.09
C ASN A 60 -12.46 0.65 24.19
N PHE A 61 -11.62 0.52 25.24
CA PHE A 61 -11.66 1.43 26.38
C PHE A 61 -10.40 2.28 26.54
N ASP A 62 -9.39 2.09 25.68
CA ASP A 62 -8.17 2.88 25.71
C ASP A 62 -7.41 2.73 27.05
N TRP A 63 -7.29 1.49 27.53
CA TRP A 63 -6.62 1.20 28.80
C TRP A 63 -5.27 0.56 28.56
N THR A 64 -4.26 0.99 29.32
CA THR A 64 -3.06 0.21 29.58
C THR A 64 -3.38 -0.82 30.65
N VAL A 65 -3.16 -2.10 30.36
CA VAL A 65 -3.43 -3.22 31.26
C VAL A 65 -2.27 -4.20 31.26
N GLY A 66 -2.11 -4.92 32.36
CA GLY A 66 -1.13 -5.99 32.48
C GLY A 66 -1.70 -7.15 33.27
N ALA A 67 -1.08 -8.31 33.17
CA ALA A 67 -1.47 -9.48 33.94
C ALA A 67 -0.27 -10.39 34.23
N VAL A 68 -0.22 -10.90 35.45
CA VAL A 68 0.63 -12.03 35.86
C VAL A 68 -0.18 -13.32 35.88
N LEU A 69 0.49 -14.47 36.03
CA LEU A 69 -0.18 -15.78 36.10
C LEU A 69 -1.36 -15.81 37.09
N GLY A 70 -1.20 -15.15 38.24
CA GLY A 70 -2.20 -15.07 39.31
C GLY A 70 -3.48 -14.32 38.93
N ASP A 71 -3.48 -13.51 37.87
CA ASP A 71 -4.66 -12.73 37.46
C ASP A 71 -5.62 -13.55 36.59
N PHE A 72 -5.15 -14.62 35.96
CA PHE A 72 -5.97 -15.36 35.00
C PHE A 72 -7.00 -16.28 35.67
N LEU A 73 -8.18 -16.37 35.05
CA LEU A 73 -9.30 -17.20 35.51
C LEU A 73 -9.01 -18.71 35.46
N SER A 74 -8.20 -19.15 34.48
CA SER A 74 -7.91 -20.55 34.19
C SER A 74 -6.51 -20.65 33.57
N PRO A 75 -5.79 -21.79 33.70
CA PRO A 75 -4.46 -21.96 33.12
C PRO A 75 -4.44 -21.93 31.58
N VAL A 76 -5.60 -22.02 30.92
CA VAL A 76 -5.69 -22.04 29.45
C VAL A 76 -5.09 -20.78 28.82
N CYS A 77 -5.60 -19.58 29.16
CA CYS A 77 -5.09 -18.32 28.62
C CYS A 77 -3.58 -18.08 28.87
N PRO A 78 -3.08 -18.14 30.12
CA PRO A 78 -1.67 -17.91 30.40
C PRO A 78 -0.75 -18.96 29.78
N SER A 79 -1.24 -20.18 29.53
CA SER A 79 -0.45 -21.19 28.80
C SER A 79 -0.19 -20.86 27.34
N MET A 80 -1.09 -20.13 26.68
CA MET A 80 -0.91 -19.74 25.27
C MET A 80 0.27 -18.78 25.10
N ILE A 81 0.47 -17.93 26.11
CA ILE A 81 1.51 -16.89 26.13
C ILE A 81 2.72 -17.28 26.98
N GLY A 82 2.85 -18.55 27.38
CA GLY A 82 4.06 -19.08 28.01
C GLY A 82 4.25 -18.74 29.49
N LEU A 83 3.21 -18.31 30.21
CA LEU A 83 3.29 -18.04 31.65
C LEU A 83 3.15 -19.30 32.52
N THR A 84 2.58 -20.38 31.97
CA THR A 84 2.43 -21.67 32.66
C THR A 84 2.24 -22.81 31.67
N GLU A 85 2.53 -24.03 32.09
CA GLU A 85 2.03 -25.23 31.42
C GLU A 85 0.55 -25.45 31.72
N ILE A 86 -0.16 -26.12 30.80
CA ILE A 86 -1.49 -26.67 31.10
C ILE A 86 -1.37 -27.97 31.93
N PRO A 87 -2.29 -28.24 32.87
CA PRO A 87 -2.28 -29.48 33.64
C PRO A 87 -2.46 -30.74 32.78
N GLU A 88 -1.85 -31.86 33.19
CA GLU A 88 -2.01 -33.13 32.48
C GLU A 88 -3.45 -33.63 32.54
N PHE A 89 -3.97 -33.80 33.76
CA PHE A 89 -5.35 -34.20 34.01
C PHE A 89 -6.30 -33.04 33.70
N GLY A 90 -7.35 -33.34 32.93
CA GLY A 90 -8.37 -32.36 32.58
C GLY A 90 -8.09 -31.58 31.30
N PHE A 91 -6.82 -31.37 30.92
CA PHE A 91 -6.45 -30.58 29.73
C PHE A 91 -5.63 -31.38 28.71
N LYS A 92 -4.38 -31.77 29.01
CA LYS A 92 -3.51 -32.50 28.04
C LYS A 92 -4.07 -33.88 27.68
N ASP A 93 -4.80 -34.50 28.60
CA ASP A 93 -5.50 -35.77 28.37
C ASP A 93 -6.72 -35.66 27.43
N GLY A 94 -7.06 -34.44 26.97
CA GLY A 94 -8.17 -34.17 26.07
C GLY A 94 -9.54 -34.07 26.75
N THR A 95 -9.62 -34.21 28.08
CA THR A 95 -10.89 -34.24 28.82
C THR A 95 -11.72 -32.97 28.60
N PHE A 96 -11.16 -31.78 28.86
CA PHE A 96 -11.86 -30.51 28.69
C PHE A 96 -12.38 -30.32 27.26
N ARG A 97 -11.54 -30.61 26.26
CA ARG A 97 -11.93 -30.50 24.84
C ARG A 97 -13.05 -31.48 24.48
N SER A 98 -13.02 -32.70 25.02
CA SER A 98 -14.08 -33.67 24.78
C SER A 98 -15.41 -33.35 25.45
N ILE A 99 -15.38 -32.59 26.55
CA ILE A 99 -16.61 -32.16 27.25
C ILE A 99 -17.32 -31.05 26.45
N VAL A 100 -16.55 -30.19 25.76
CA VAL A 100 -17.07 -28.94 25.21
C VAL A 100 -17.12 -28.94 23.67
N TRP A 101 -16.09 -29.46 23.00
CA TRP A 101 -15.82 -29.15 21.58
C TRP A 101 -15.82 -30.36 20.66
N VAL A 102 -15.36 -31.52 21.13
CA VAL A 102 -15.18 -32.71 20.28
C VAL A 102 -15.77 -33.95 20.95
N LYS A 103 -16.16 -34.94 20.15
CA LYS A 103 -16.93 -36.10 20.65
C LYS A 103 -16.12 -37.01 21.59
N THR A 104 -14.81 -37.13 21.37
CA THR A 104 -13.97 -38.11 22.06
C THR A 104 -12.78 -37.45 22.78
N LYS A 105 -12.29 -38.08 23.85
CA LYS A 105 -11.05 -37.65 24.52
C LYS A 105 -9.83 -37.74 23.60
N GLU A 106 -9.81 -38.71 22.69
CA GLU A 106 -8.73 -38.83 21.71
C GLU A 106 -8.68 -37.63 20.77
N ASP A 107 -9.82 -37.22 20.21
CA ASP A 107 -9.91 -36.00 19.42
C ASP A 107 -9.63 -34.76 20.28
N GLY A 108 -10.01 -34.79 21.56
CA GLY A 108 -9.69 -33.74 22.52
C GLY A 108 -8.19 -33.56 22.73
N LYS A 109 -7.44 -34.67 22.75
CA LYS A 109 -5.98 -34.66 22.84
C LYS A 109 -5.34 -34.16 21.55
N LYS A 110 -5.84 -34.58 20.38
CA LYS A 110 -5.41 -34.05 19.07
C LYS A 110 -5.63 -32.55 18.99
N TYR A 111 -6.81 -32.09 19.44
CA TYR A 111 -7.15 -30.68 19.54
C TYR A 111 -6.12 -29.93 20.39
N GLU A 112 -5.90 -30.35 21.63
CA GLU A 112 -5.04 -29.62 22.57
C GLU A 112 -3.58 -29.55 22.10
N ASN A 113 -3.11 -30.60 21.43
CA ASN A 113 -1.78 -30.68 20.80
C ASN A 113 -1.65 -29.77 19.56
N GLY A 114 -2.75 -29.48 18.86
CA GLY A 114 -2.77 -28.58 17.70
C GLY A 114 -2.67 -27.10 18.04
N ILE A 115 -2.86 -26.74 19.32
CA ILE A 115 -2.80 -25.36 19.78
C ILE A 115 -1.33 -24.93 19.99
N PRO A 116 -0.84 -23.90 19.30
CA PRO A 116 0.51 -23.37 19.50
C PRO A 116 0.61 -22.65 20.85
N ARG A 117 1.73 -22.78 21.55
CA ARG A 117 2.00 -22.13 22.83
C ARG A 117 3.40 -21.56 22.85
N LEU A 118 3.58 -20.40 23.47
CA LEU A 118 4.92 -19.87 23.75
C LEU A 118 5.67 -20.78 24.73
N PRO A 119 7.00 -20.88 24.62
CA PRO A 119 7.81 -21.61 25.60
C PRO A 119 7.68 -21.00 27.00
N VAL A 120 7.61 -21.86 28.01
CA VAL A 120 7.57 -21.46 29.43
C VAL A 120 8.95 -21.11 29.97
N GLY A 121 8.98 -20.36 31.08
CA GLY A 121 10.20 -20.10 31.86
C GLY A 121 10.98 -18.84 31.46
N LYS A 122 10.52 -18.11 30.44
CA LYS A 122 11.11 -16.82 30.04
C LYS A 122 10.37 -15.60 30.60
N TYR A 123 9.05 -15.67 30.70
CA TYR A 123 8.21 -14.52 30.98
C TYR A 123 7.35 -14.72 32.22
N GLU A 124 7.18 -13.65 32.99
CA GLU A 124 6.39 -13.63 34.22
C GLU A 124 5.09 -12.82 34.09
N ALA A 125 5.04 -11.90 33.12
CA ALA A 125 3.90 -11.03 32.89
C ALA A 125 3.68 -10.71 31.41
N VAL A 126 2.49 -10.17 31.12
CA VAL A 126 2.14 -9.57 29.84
C VAL A 126 1.60 -8.17 30.08
N ALA A 127 1.96 -7.22 29.21
CA ALA A 127 1.41 -5.88 29.15
C ALA A 127 0.74 -5.62 27.80
N MET A 128 -0.35 -4.87 27.83
CA MET A 128 -1.06 -4.45 26.62
C MET A 128 -1.54 -3.01 26.75
N ALA A 129 -1.42 -2.25 25.66
CA ALA A 129 -1.85 -0.86 25.64
C ALA A 129 -2.06 -0.36 24.22
N PRO A 130 -2.82 0.75 24.02
CA PRO A 130 -3.04 1.28 22.69
C PRO A 130 -1.74 1.90 22.18
N VAL A 131 -1.28 1.41 21.03
CA VAL A 131 0.06 1.71 20.51
C VAL A 131 0.25 3.20 20.23
N VAL A 132 -0.84 3.90 19.90
CA VAL A 132 -0.86 5.33 19.58
C VAL A 132 -0.32 6.23 20.70
N TYR A 133 -0.36 5.79 21.97
CA TYR A 133 0.11 6.57 23.12
C TYR A 133 1.58 6.30 23.51
N ASN A 134 2.33 5.55 22.70
CA ASN A 134 3.73 5.16 22.97
C ASN A 134 3.96 4.58 24.39
N PRO A 135 3.15 3.61 24.85
CA PRO A 135 3.22 3.12 26.23
C PRO A 135 4.50 2.32 26.53
N PHE A 136 5.00 1.59 25.54
CA PHE A 136 6.22 0.78 25.54
C PHE A 136 6.54 0.37 24.09
N ASP A 137 7.69 -0.27 23.85
CA ASP A 137 8.02 -0.88 22.56
C ASP A 137 7.44 -2.31 22.47
N PRO A 138 6.36 -2.53 21.70
CA PRO A 138 5.62 -3.80 21.67
C PRO A 138 6.38 -4.89 20.92
N ASP A 139 6.11 -6.15 21.23
CA ASP A 139 6.62 -7.30 20.46
C ASP A 139 5.71 -7.58 19.25
N ILE A 140 4.40 -7.46 19.46
CA ILE A 140 3.35 -7.76 18.49
C ILE A 140 2.31 -6.63 18.53
N ILE A 141 1.74 -6.28 17.37
CA ILE A 141 0.54 -5.46 17.26
C ILE A 141 -0.64 -6.35 16.86
N LEU A 142 -1.73 -6.29 17.62
CA LEU A 142 -3.00 -6.92 17.26
C LEU A 142 -3.92 -5.88 16.62
N ILE A 143 -4.42 -6.20 15.43
CA ILE A 143 -5.39 -5.39 14.71
C ILE A 143 -6.67 -6.21 14.57
N TYR A 144 -7.78 -5.61 15.02
CA TYR A 144 -9.13 -6.12 14.78
C TYR A 144 -9.77 -5.31 13.65
N ALA A 145 -10.22 -6.01 12.62
CA ALA A 145 -10.73 -5.39 11.40
C ALA A 145 -11.69 -6.34 10.67
N ASN A 146 -12.54 -5.81 9.80
CA ASN A 146 -13.40 -6.62 8.96
C ASN A 146 -12.62 -7.28 7.78
N PRO A 147 -13.21 -8.22 7.03
CA PRO A 147 -12.51 -8.91 5.94
C PRO A 147 -11.97 -7.99 4.84
N ALA A 148 -12.66 -6.89 4.53
CA ALA A 148 -12.21 -5.92 3.52
C ALA A 148 -10.94 -5.18 4.00
N GLN A 149 -10.91 -4.79 5.26
CA GLN A 149 -9.74 -4.19 5.91
C GLN A 149 -8.58 -5.17 5.99
N MET A 150 -8.83 -6.44 6.33
CA MET A 150 -7.79 -7.48 6.37
C MET A 150 -7.20 -7.76 4.99
N MET A 151 -8.02 -7.82 3.95
CA MET A 151 -7.55 -7.98 2.57
C MET A 151 -6.57 -6.85 2.19
N LEU A 152 -6.90 -5.61 2.53
CA LEU A 152 -6.00 -4.47 2.27
C LEU A 152 -4.70 -4.57 3.07
N LEU A 153 -4.78 -4.97 4.34
CA LEU A 153 -3.60 -5.15 5.20
C LEU A 153 -2.68 -6.27 4.71
N ILE A 154 -3.24 -7.39 4.25
CA ILE A 154 -2.48 -8.50 3.63
C ILE A 154 -1.77 -8.01 2.37
N ASN A 155 -2.48 -7.35 1.45
CA ASN A 155 -1.88 -6.81 0.23
C ASN A 155 -0.81 -5.76 0.55
N SER A 156 -0.99 -4.99 1.62
CA SER A 156 -0.01 -3.99 2.07
C SER A 156 1.28 -4.65 2.54
N LEU A 157 1.17 -5.71 3.35
CA LEU A 157 2.32 -6.50 3.81
C LEU A 157 3.02 -7.27 2.68
N GLN A 158 2.29 -7.67 1.64
CA GLN A 158 2.80 -8.37 0.45
C GLN A 158 3.33 -7.44 -0.64
N PHE A 159 3.15 -6.12 -0.51
CA PHE A 159 3.48 -5.15 -1.55
C PHE A 159 4.97 -5.21 -1.93
N GLU A 160 5.82 -5.32 -0.91
CA GLU A 160 7.26 -5.61 -1.04
C GLU A 160 7.49 -7.05 -0.57
N ASP A 161 8.34 -7.80 -1.26
CA ASP A 161 8.65 -9.22 -0.98
C ASP A 161 7.41 -10.12 -0.95
N TYR A 162 6.72 -10.22 -2.09
CA TYR A 162 5.49 -11.01 -2.21
C TYR A 162 5.67 -12.46 -1.73
N GLU A 163 4.85 -12.87 -0.77
CA GLU A 163 4.73 -14.24 -0.29
C GLU A 163 3.26 -14.58 -0.07
N VAL A 164 2.82 -15.78 -0.45
CA VAL A 164 1.47 -16.27 -0.11
C VAL A 164 1.40 -16.51 1.40
N MET A 165 0.56 -15.74 2.10
CA MET A 165 0.37 -15.90 3.54
C MET A 165 -0.57 -17.07 3.83
N GLN A 166 -0.14 -17.95 4.74
CA GLN A 166 -0.94 -19.09 5.21
C GLN A 166 -1.39 -18.83 6.64
N PHE A 167 -2.69 -18.97 6.86
CA PHE A 167 -3.32 -18.72 8.16
C PHE A 167 -3.96 -20.00 8.68
N PHE A 168 -3.95 -20.16 10.01
CA PHE A 168 -4.42 -21.36 10.68
C PHE A 168 -5.63 -21.02 11.54
N CYS A 169 -6.53 -22.00 11.68
CA CYS A 169 -7.69 -21.89 12.55
C CYS A 169 -7.88 -23.21 13.28
N VAL A 170 -7.63 -23.21 14.58
CA VAL A 170 -7.94 -24.32 15.47
C VAL A 170 -9.45 -24.35 15.80
N GLY A 171 -10.16 -23.23 15.64
CA GLY A 171 -11.59 -23.07 15.91
C GLY A 171 -11.93 -22.54 17.30
N GLU A 172 -11.01 -22.68 18.27
CA GLU A 172 -11.02 -22.06 19.60
C GLU A 172 -9.58 -21.73 19.99
N SER A 173 -9.38 -20.90 21.02
CA SER A 173 -8.05 -20.38 21.39
C SER A 173 -7.43 -19.58 20.24
N SER A 174 -8.21 -18.73 19.57
CA SER A 174 -7.74 -17.86 18.48
C SER A 174 -6.57 -16.94 18.88
N CYS A 175 -6.45 -16.58 20.16
CA CYS A 175 -5.27 -15.89 20.67
C CYS A 175 -3.97 -16.68 20.45
N ALA A 176 -4.01 -18.02 20.46
CA ALA A 176 -2.87 -18.86 20.12
C ALA A 176 -2.56 -18.80 18.62
N ASP A 177 -3.58 -18.88 17.77
CA ASP A 177 -3.39 -18.79 16.31
C ASP A 177 -2.87 -17.41 15.88
N ALA A 178 -3.33 -16.33 16.51
CA ALA A 178 -2.81 -14.99 16.25
C ALA A 178 -1.44 -14.77 16.95
N ILE A 179 -1.42 -14.69 18.28
CA ILE A 179 -0.24 -14.27 19.05
C ILE A 179 0.86 -15.33 19.01
N ALA A 180 0.55 -16.59 19.36
CA ALA A 180 1.60 -17.60 19.53
C ALA A 180 2.26 -17.95 18.20
N ARG A 181 1.49 -18.09 17.11
CA ARG A 181 2.09 -18.32 15.78
C ARG A 181 2.88 -17.12 15.29
N CYS A 182 2.38 -15.90 15.49
CA CYS A 182 3.10 -14.69 15.13
C CYS A 182 4.45 -14.60 15.87
N TYR A 183 4.43 -14.85 17.18
CA TYR A 183 5.63 -14.86 18.01
C TYR A 183 6.64 -15.94 17.56
N LEU A 184 6.18 -17.18 17.38
CA LEU A 184 7.05 -18.32 17.06
C LEU A 184 7.63 -18.25 15.64
N SER A 185 6.87 -17.73 14.67
CA SER A 185 7.29 -17.68 13.27
C SER A 185 7.99 -16.37 12.89
N GLY A 186 7.81 -15.30 13.66
CA GLY A 186 8.23 -13.96 13.27
C GLY A 186 7.49 -13.42 12.04
N LYS A 187 6.35 -14.02 11.67
CA LYS A 187 5.52 -13.61 10.52
C LYS A 187 4.11 -13.19 10.98
N PRO A 188 3.40 -12.35 10.20
CA PRO A 188 2.02 -12.01 10.49
C PRO A 188 1.13 -13.27 10.57
N SER A 189 0.20 -13.29 11.51
CA SER A 189 -0.76 -14.39 11.65
C SER A 189 -2.16 -13.88 11.90
N MET A 190 -3.11 -14.32 11.07
CA MET A 190 -4.51 -13.94 11.12
C MET A 190 -5.37 -15.14 11.49
N THR A 191 -6.46 -14.92 12.20
CA THR A 191 -7.44 -15.95 12.49
C THR A 191 -8.84 -15.35 12.65
N ILE A 192 -9.83 -16.22 12.80
CA ILE A 192 -11.21 -15.87 13.09
C ILE A 192 -11.38 -15.86 14.62
N PRO A 193 -11.85 -14.76 15.23
CA PRO A 193 -12.13 -14.68 16.65
C PRO A 193 -13.06 -15.80 17.11
N CYS A 194 -12.63 -16.53 18.14
CA CYS A 194 -13.31 -17.70 18.65
C CYS A 194 -14.47 -17.36 19.59
N TYR A 195 -15.13 -18.39 20.15
CA TYR A 195 -16.27 -18.19 21.05
C TYR A 195 -15.89 -17.35 22.28
N GLY A 196 -14.73 -17.61 22.87
CA GLY A 196 -14.22 -16.83 24.00
C GLY A 196 -13.99 -15.35 23.68
N GLU A 197 -13.42 -15.04 22.51
CA GLU A 197 -13.23 -13.67 22.06
C GLU A 197 -14.54 -12.93 21.82
N ARG A 198 -15.58 -13.62 21.35
CA ARG A 198 -16.90 -13.02 21.16
C ARG A 198 -17.60 -12.80 22.48
N ARG A 199 -17.66 -13.84 23.32
CA ARG A 199 -18.42 -13.82 24.57
C ARG A 199 -17.80 -12.93 25.63
N TYR A 200 -16.47 -12.95 25.76
CA TYR A 200 -15.76 -12.23 26.82
C TYR A 200 -14.97 -11.03 26.28
N GLY A 201 -14.58 -11.07 25.01
CA GLY A 201 -13.80 -10.02 24.36
C GLY A 201 -14.61 -9.08 23.44
N HIS A 202 -15.92 -9.29 23.34
CA HIS A 202 -16.83 -8.48 22.52
C HIS A 202 -16.38 -8.33 21.04
N ALA A 203 -15.66 -9.31 20.51
CA ALA A 203 -15.37 -9.35 19.08
C ALA A 203 -16.69 -9.44 18.28
N GLN A 204 -16.83 -8.58 17.28
CA GLN A 204 -18.05 -8.49 16.45
C GLN A 204 -18.09 -9.59 15.40
N ASP A 205 -19.27 -9.91 14.86
CA ASP A 205 -19.45 -11.02 13.90
C ASP A 205 -18.55 -10.91 12.68
N GLU A 206 -18.31 -9.68 12.20
CA GLU A 206 -17.40 -9.40 11.11
C GLU A 206 -15.92 -9.25 11.51
N ASP A 207 -15.60 -9.21 12.81
CA ASP A 207 -14.22 -9.03 13.25
C ASP A 207 -13.36 -10.24 12.83
N MET A 208 -12.22 -9.93 12.24
CA MET A 208 -11.05 -10.79 12.15
C MET A 208 -9.96 -10.20 13.04
N VAL A 209 -8.98 -11.02 13.45
CA VAL A 209 -7.81 -10.53 14.19
C VAL A 209 -6.53 -10.94 13.47
N MET A 210 -5.62 -9.99 13.32
CA MET A 210 -4.27 -10.23 12.82
C MET A 210 -3.24 -9.76 13.85
N ALA A 211 -2.33 -10.65 14.21
CA ALA A 211 -1.09 -10.32 14.91
C ALA A 211 0.01 -10.03 13.89
N ILE A 212 0.71 -8.91 14.07
CA ILE A 212 1.82 -8.47 13.22
C ILE A 212 3.04 -8.25 14.12
N PRO A 213 4.23 -8.79 13.78
CA PRO A 213 5.46 -8.44 14.47
C PRO A 213 5.67 -6.92 14.43
N ALA A 214 6.00 -6.29 15.56
CA ALA A 214 6.06 -4.83 15.64
C ALA A 214 6.98 -4.19 14.58
N GLY A 215 8.11 -4.83 14.26
CA GLY A 215 9.05 -4.37 13.22
C GLY A 215 8.50 -4.38 11.79
N MET A 216 7.34 -5.00 11.52
CA MET A 216 6.71 -5.01 10.19
C MET A 216 5.67 -3.89 10.01
N MET A 217 5.38 -3.09 11.04
CA MET A 217 4.32 -2.09 10.98
C MET A 217 4.64 -0.93 10.02
N GLU A 218 5.91 -0.53 9.90
CA GLU A 218 6.32 0.48 8.91
C GLU A 218 6.15 -0.04 7.47
N LYS A 219 6.55 -1.30 7.23
CA LYS A 219 6.31 -2.00 5.96
C LYS A 219 4.82 -2.05 5.62
N ALA A 220 3.99 -2.42 6.60
CA ALA A 220 2.54 -2.47 6.43
C ALA A 220 1.97 -1.10 6.04
N LEU A 221 2.39 -0.03 6.73
CA LEU A 221 1.93 1.33 6.44
C LEU A 221 2.36 1.79 5.03
N LYS A 222 3.63 1.60 4.67
CA LYS A 222 4.17 1.97 3.36
C LYS A 222 3.43 1.26 2.22
N GLY A 223 3.19 -0.04 2.37
CA GLY A 223 2.39 -0.82 1.41
C GLY A 223 0.98 -0.27 1.27
N MET A 224 0.34 0.08 2.39
CA MET A 224 -1.01 0.62 2.40
C MET A 224 -1.13 1.99 1.72
N GLU A 225 -0.18 2.89 1.97
CA GLU A 225 -0.12 4.18 1.28
C GLU A 225 0.09 4.02 -0.22
N THR A 226 0.89 3.05 -0.62
CA THR A 226 1.14 2.77 -2.04
C THR A 226 -0.10 2.20 -2.71
N LEU A 227 -0.79 1.26 -2.08
CA LEU A 227 -2.08 0.74 -2.56
C LEU A 227 -3.13 1.85 -2.64
N TYR A 228 -3.18 2.73 -1.65
CA TYR A 228 -4.09 3.87 -1.62
C TYR A 228 -3.89 4.79 -2.83
N ARG A 229 -2.63 5.12 -3.15
CA ARG A 229 -2.26 5.92 -4.34
C ARG A 229 -2.65 5.21 -5.65
N ARG A 230 -2.56 3.88 -5.68
CA ARG A 230 -3.02 3.03 -6.80
C ARG A 230 -4.54 2.82 -6.87
N GLY A 231 -5.30 3.47 -6.00
CA GLY A 231 -6.77 3.42 -5.99
C GLY A 231 -7.37 2.25 -5.20
N ILE A 232 -6.54 1.36 -4.63
CA ILE A 232 -6.95 0.24 -3.78
C ILE A 232 -6.99 0.72 -2.33
N ARG A 233 -8.19 1.02 -1.81
CA ARG A 233 -8.37 1.73 -0.53
C ARG A 233 -9.67 1.36 0.18
N TYR A 234 -9.74 1.73 1.47
CA TYR A 234 -10.95 1.62 2.29
C TYR A 234 -11.66 2.98 2.45
N PRO A 235 -13.00 3.03 2.52
CA PRO A 235 -13.95 1.95 2.25
C PRO A 235 -13.92 1.53 0.78
N ILE A 236 -14.15 0.24 0.53
CA ILE A 236 -14.25 -0.30 -0.82
C ILE A 236 -15.54 0.23 -1.44
N SER A 237 -15.40 0.98 -2.53
CA SER A 237 -16.56 1.46 -3.29
C SER A 237 -17.09 0.32 -4.15
N PHE A 238 -18.37 -0.01 -4.01
CA PHE A 238 -19.02 -1.01 -4.86
C PHE A 238 -19.24 -0.43 -6.24
N ALA A 239 -18.92 -1.22 -7.27
CA ALA A 239 -19.49 -0.99 -8.59
C ALA A 239 -20.83 -1.73 -8.66
N GLY A 240 -21.87 -1.11 -9.22
CA GLY A 240 -23.19 -1.74 -9.32
C GLY A 240 -23.12 -3.02 -10.16
N ALA A 241 -23.87 -4.06 -9.78
CA ALA A 241 -23.79 -5.38 -10.44
C ALA A 241 -24.13 -5.34 -11.94
N GLU A 242 -24.93 -4.37 -12.37
CA GLU A 242 -25.35 -4.18 -13.77
C GLU A 242 -24.50 -3.12 -14.51
N GLN A 243 -23.49 -2.54 -13.85
CA GLN A 243 -22.68 -1.50 -14.43
C GLN A 243 -21.62 -2.10 -15.35
N ASP A 244 -21.44 -1.52 -16.53
CA ASP A 244 -20.31 -1.83 -17.40
C ASP A 244 -19.00 -1.34 -16.75
N LEU A 245 -18.28 -2.29 -16.16
CA LEU A 245 -17.05 -2.03 -15.43
C LEU A 245 -15.87 -1.66 -16.34
N SER A 246 -15.97 -1.85 -17.67
CA SER A 246 -14.88 -1.50 -18.60
C SER A 246 -14.50 -0.01 -18.51
N SER A 247 -15.48 0.84 -18.19
CA SER A 247 -15.30 2.28 -17.96
C SER A 247 -14.84 2.65 -16.54
N ALA A 248 -14.96 1.73 -15.57
CA ALA A 248 -14.72 1.97 -14.14
C ALA A 248 -13.43 1.29 -13.62
N PHE A 249 -12.87 0.33 -14.36
CA PHE A 249 -11.59 -0.28 -14.01
C PHE A 249 -10.43 0.68 -14.27
N PRO A 250 -9.43 0.76 -13.36
CA PRO A 250 -8.16 1.40 -13.68
C PRO A 250 -7.57 0.78 -14.95
N MET A 251 -6.91 1.60 -15.79
CA MET A 251 -6.25 1.14 -17.03
C MET A 251 -5.36 -0.10 -16.83
N SER A 252 -4.80 -0.27 -15.62
CA SER A 252 -3.99 -1.43 -15.25
C SER A 252 -4.72 -2.77 -15.24
N TYR A 253 -6.07 -2.79 -15.16
CA TYR A 253 -6.89 -4.01 -15.13
C TYR A 253 -7.59 -4.33 -16.45
N GLY A 254 -8.00 -3.32 -17.24
CA GLY A 254 -8.67 -3.51 -18.54
C GLY A 254 -7.73 -3.47 -19.76
N GLY A 255 -6.46 -3.10 -19.57
CA GLY A 255 -5.64 -2.54 -20.64
C GLY A 255 -4.51 -3.41 -21.19
N LEU A 256 -4.41 -4.72 -20.93
CA LEU A 256 -3.28 -5.49 -21.48
C LEU A 256 -3.26 -5.50 -23.03
N ASP A 257 -4.41 -5.51 -23.69
CA ASP A 257 -4.48 -5.39 -25.15
C ASP A 257 -4.36 -3.94 -25.63
N GLN A 258 -4.84 -2.95 -24.86
CA GLN A 258 -4.58 -1.53 -25.14
C GLN A 258 -3.09 -1.16 -24.98
N LEU A 259 -2.39 -1.78 -24.02
CA LEU A 259 -0.94 -1.71 -23.83
C LEU A 259 -0.19 -2.27 -25.04
N LYS A 260 -0.63 -3.41 -25.60
CA LYS A 260 -0.07 -3.92 -26.86
C LYS A 260 -0.30 -2.92 -27.99
N GLY A 261 -1.50 -2.33 -28.08
CA GLY A 261 -1.81 -1.29 -29.08
C GLY A 261 -0.93 -0.04 -28.93
N LEU A 262 -0.71 0.42 -27.71
CA LEU A 262 0.14 1.57 -27.38
C LEU A 262 1.61 1.31 -27.69
N LYS A 263 2.13 0.12 -27.36
CA LYS A 263 3.52 -0.25 -27.64
C LYS A 263 3.77 -0.61 -29.11
N GLY A 264 2.72 -0.96 -29.85
CA GLY A 264 2.77 -1.24 -31.28
C GLY A 264 3.68 -2.42 -31.66
N ASN A 265 3.72 -2.71 -32.96
CA ASN A 265 4.62 -3.70 -33.59
C ASN A 265 5.66 -3.05 -34.51
N ASP A 266 5.74 -1.72 -34.50
CA ASP A 266 6.60 -0.88 -35.35
C ASP A 266 7.92 -0.51 -34.66
N ASN A 267 8.27 -1.23 -33.58
CA ASN A 267 9.47 -1.01 -32.79
C ASN A 267 9.61 0.42 -32.21
N ARG A 268 8.50 1.16 -32.07
CA ARG A 268 8.47 2.41 -31.29
C ARG A 268 8.86 2.13 -29.84
N LEU A 269 9.43 3.13 -29.17
CA LEU A 269 9.71 3.07 -27.74
C LEU A 269 8.97 4.19 -27.02
N LEU A 270 8.25 3.86 -25.96
CA LEU A 270 7.68 4.85 -25.04
C LEU A 270 8.63 5.03 -23.86
N VAL A 271 9.20 6.23 -23.72
CA VAL A 271 10.16 6.57 -22.66
C VAL A 271 9.50 7.55 -21.71
N GLY A 272 9.19 7.11 -20.50
CA GLY A 272 8.60 7.97 -19.48
C GLY A 272 9.64 8.90 -18.87
N ILE A 273 9.38 10.21 -18.90
CA ILE A 273 10.21 11.23 -18.24
C ILE A 273 9.47 11.75 -17.02
N THR A 274 10.03 11.54 -15.83
CA THR A 274 9.46 12.02 -14.57
C THR A 274 10.53 12.62 -13.65
N GLY A 275 10.13 13.14 -12.49
CA GLY A 275 11.00 13.81 -11.54
C GLY A 275 10.24 14.78 -10.63
N GLY A 276 10.89 15.27 -9.58
CA GLY A 276 10.30 16.21 -8.62
C GLY A 276 9.93 17.56 -9.25
N ILE A 277 9.04 18.30 -8.59
CA ILE A 277 8.78 19.70 -8.94
C ILE A 277 10.10 20.49 -8.92
N ALA A 278 10.24 21.45 -9.84
CA ALA A 278 11.48 22.21 -10.02
C ALA A 278 12.76 21.35 -10.30
N GLY A 279 12.61 20.06 -10.62
CA GLY A 279 13.72 19.16 -10.96
C GLY A 279 14.32 19.37 -12.37
N GLY A 280 13.75 20.26 -13.19
CA GLY A 280 14.23 20.55 -14.55
C GLY A 280 13.84 19.52 -15.62
N LYS A 281 12.70 18.85 -15.42
CA LYS A 281 12.09 17.93 -16.41
C LYS A 281 11.97 18.56 -17.80
N THR A 282 11.49 19.80 -17.88
CA THR A 282 11.34 20.54 -19.15
C THR A 282 12.67 20.73 -19.86
N SER A 283 13.76 21.00 -19.14
CA SER A 283 15.10 21.14 -19.73
C SER A 283 15.57 19.83 -20.35
N VAL A 284 15.41 18.71 -19.63
CA VAL A 284 15.74 17.37 -20.15
C VAL A 284 14.86 16.99 -21.34
N ALA A 285 13.56 17.30 -21.28
CA ALA A 285 12.62 16.98 -22.35
C ALA A 285 12.97 17.72 -23.66
N ASN A 286 13.27 19.02 -23.57
CA ASN A 286 13.69 19.82 -24.72
C ASN A 286 15.01 19.30 -25.31
N MET A 287 15.98 18.91 -24.47
CA MET A 287 17.24 18.32 -24.95
C MET A 287 17.02 17.00 -25.69
N LEU A 288 16.09 16.15 -25.24
CA LEU A 288 15.73 14.91 -25.93
C LEU A 288 14.98 15.20 -27.25
N GLU A 289 14.15 16.25 -27.28
CA GLU A 289 13.44 16.67 -28.48
C GLU A 289 14.39 17.13 -29.58
N GLU A 290 15.40 17.94 -29.22
CA GLU A 290 16.48 18.34 -30.13
C GLU A 290 17.23 17.14 -30.73
N LEU A 291 17.35 16.05 -29.97
CA LEU A 291 17.97 14.79 -30.43
C LEU A 291 17.05 13.92 -31.29
N GLY A 292 15.77 14.31 -31.41
CA GLY A 292 14.78 13.69 -32.28
C GLY A 292 13.68 12.89 -31.58
N ALA A 293 13.55 12.99 -30.25
CA ALA A 293 12.50 12.31 -29.49
C ALA A 293 11.22 13.18 -29.37
N PRO A 294 10.11 12.87 -30.07
CA PRO A 294 8.89 13.67 -29.99
C PRO A 294 8.33 13.69 -28.57
N ILE A 295 7.87 14.87 -28.11
CA ILE A 295 7.30 15.07 -26.77
C ILE A 295 5.80 14.79 -26.78
N ILE A 296 5.36 13.98 -25.83
CA ILE A 296 3.96 13.94 -25.38
C ILE A 296 3.92 14.38 -23.91
N ASP A 297 3.32 15.53 -23.63
CA ASP A 297 3.26 16.11 -22.29
C ASP A 297 1.86 15.96 -21.67
N PHE A 298 1.77 15.25 -20.55
CA PHE A 298 0.50 15.03 -19.85
C PHE A 298 -0.08 16.30 -19.24
N ASP A 299 0.75 17.30 -18.89
CA ASP A 299 0.25 18.59 -18.40
C ASP A 299 -0.45 19.34 -19.55
N VAL A 300 0.06 19.23 -20.78
CA VAL A 300 -0.58 19.79 -21.98
C VAL A 300 -1.87 19.05 -22.29
N ILE A 301 -1.83 17.71 -22.37
CA ILE A 301 -3.03 16.89 -22.61
C ILE A 301 -4.12 17.18 -21.57
N SER A 302 -3.76 17.30 -20.28
CA SER A 302 -4.72 17.60 -19.21
C SER A 302 -5.43 18.95 -19.37
N ARG A 303 -4.84 19.89 -20.11
CA ARG A 303 -5.44 21.19 -20.43
C ARG A 303 -6.31 21.08 -21.67
N GLU A 304 -5.83 20.39 -22.69
CA GLU A 304 -6.54 20.21 -23.94
C GLU A 304 -7.84 19.43 -23.74
N VAL A 305 -7.85 18.32 -23.00
CA VAL A 305 -9.04 17.45 -22.90
C VAL A 305 -10.23 18.11 -22.19
N VAL A 306 -9.98 19.21 -21.45
CA VAL A 306 -11.00 19.99 -20.74
C VAL A 306 -11.31 21.34 -21.39
N GLU A 307 -10.87 21.56 -22.64
CA GLU A 307 -11.29 22.73 -23.42
C GLU A 307 -12.81 22.75 -23.65
N PRO A 308 -13.40 23.95 -23.87
CA PRO A 308 -14.82 24.09 -24.11
C PRO A 308 -15.37 23.09 -25.14
N ASP A 309 -16.56 22.57 -24.85
CA ASP A 309 -17.32 21.63 -25.70
C ASP A 309 -16.71 20.21 -25.88
N LYS A 310 -15.53 19.92 -25.32
CA LYS A 310 -15.01 18.54 -25.21
C LYS A 310 -15.78 17.72 -24.17
N GLN A 311 -15.64 16.40 -24.23
CA GLN A 311 -16.42 15.47 -23.40
C GLN A 311 -16.19 15.69 -21.90
N ALA A 312 -14.93 15.77 -21.45
CA ALA A 312 -14.63 16.01 -20.03
C ALA A 312 -15.18 17.37 -19.57
N TRP A 313 -15.08 18.42 -20.40
CA TRP A 313 -15.65 19.73 -20.09
C TRP A 313 -17.17 19.65 -19.86
N LYS A 314 -17.90 18.96 -20.75
CA LYS A 314 -19.36 18.78 -20.64
C LYS A 314 -19.74 18.04 -19.34
N GLU A 315 -19.03 16.97 -19.02
CA GLU A 315 -19.27 16.19 -17.80
C GLU A 315 -18.97 16.98 -16.52
N ILE A 316 -17.89 17.76 -16.53
CA ILE A 316 -17.52 18.66 -15.43
C ILE A 316 -18.60 19.72 -15.21
N VAL A 317 -19.03 20.42 -16.26
CA VAL A 317 -20.06 21.47 -16.15
C VAL A 317 -21.40 20.88 -15.71
N ALA A 318 -21.79 19.72 -16.23
CA ALA A 318 -23.02 19.05 -15.84
C ALA A 318 -23.04 18.65 -14.35
N PHE A 319 -21.89 18.25 -13.79
CA PHE A 319 -21.79 17.80 -12.39
C PHE A 319 -21.54 18.94 -11.42
N PHE A 320 -20.62 19.85 -11.74
CA PHE A 320 -20.19 20.94 -10.85
C PHE A 320 -20.95 22.25 -11.07
N GLY A 321 -21.75 22.37 -12.14
CA GLY A 321 -22.47 23.58 -12.51
C GLY A 321 -21.60 24.62 -13.22
N GLU A 322 -22.22 25.63 -13.83
CA GLU A 322 -21.51 26.68 -14.58
C GLU A 322 -20.63 27.57 -13.70
N GLN A 323 -20.76 27.52 -12.36
CA GLN A 323 -19.91 28.30 -11.46
C GLN A 323 -18.41 27.96 -11.53
N VAL A 324 -18.05 26.81 -12.12
CA VAL A 324 -16.65 26.41 -12.34
C VAL A 324 -16.09 26.92 -13.66
N LEU A 325 -16.82 27.79 -14.36
CA LEU A 325 -16.41 28.42 -15.61
C LEU A 325 -15.93 29.86 -15.38
N GLN A 326 -15.00 30.29 -16.22
CA GLN A 326 -14.67 31.68 -16.48
C GLN A 326 -15.68 32.28 -17.47
N GLU A 327 -15.62 33.61 -17.67
CA GLU A 327 -16.48 34.32 -18.63
C GLU A 327 -16.31 33.83 -20.08
N ASP A 328 -15.13 33.35 -20.44
CA ASP A 328 -14.81 32.80 -21.77
C ASP A 328 -15.20 31.31 -21.94
N ARG A 329 -15.93 30.74 -20.96
CA ARG A 329 -16.34 29.33 -20.87
C ARG A 329 -15.19 28.34 -20.60
N THR A 330 -13.96 28.80 -20.38
CA THR A 330 -12.88 27.92 -19.91
C THR A 330 -13.06 27.56 -18.43
N LEU A 331 -12.43 26.49 -17.96
CA LEU A 331 -12.53 26.09 -16.54
C LEU A 331 -11.77 27.07 -15.63
N ASP A 332 -12.45 27.56 -14.59
CA ASP A 332 -11.84 28.23 -13.46
C ASP A 332 -11.15 27.19 -12.57
N ARG A 333 -9.87 26.94 -12.86
CA ARG A 333 -9.05 25.93 -12.18
C ARG A 333 -8.91 26.21 -10.68
N GLN A 334 -8.87 27.47 -10.27
CA GLN A 334 -8.73 27.81 -8.86
C GLN A 334 -10.01 27.43 -8.11
N LYS A 335 -11.17 27.87 -8.61
CA LYS A 335 -12.47 27.49 -8.00
C LYS A 335 -12.66 25.98 -7.99
N LEU A 336 -12.36 25.31 -9.10
CA LEU A 336 -12.52 23.86 -9.18
C LEU A 336 -11.58 23.15 -8.21
N SER A 337 -10.34 23.61 -8.06
CA SER A 337 -9.38 23.12 -7.07
C SER A 337 -9.91 23.28 -5.65
N ASP A 338 -10.44 24.46 -5.29
CA ASP A 338 -10.96 24.73 -3.95
C ASP A 338 -12.14 23.81 -3.59
N ILE A 339 -12.99 23.49 -4.58
CA ILE A 339 -14.12 22.56 -4.44
C ILE A 339 -13.63 21.12 -4.18
N VAL A 340 -12.64 20.64 -4.94
CA VAL A 340 -12.19 19.24 -4.86
C VAL A 340 -11.15 18.99 -3.77
N PHE A 341 -10.43 20.02 -3.32
CA PHE A 341 -9.41 19.89 -2.29
C PHE A 341 -10.01 19.44 -0.95
N ASN A 342 -11.20 19.94 -0.62
CA ASN A 342 -11.89 19.66 0.65
C ASN A 342 -12.84 18.45 0.58
N ASP A 343 -13.04 17.86 -0.61
CA ASP A 343 -14.02 16.79 -0.81
C ASP A 343 -13.45 15.68 -1.71
N MET A 344 -13.02 14.60 -1.06
CA MET A 344 -12.45 13.44 -1.75
C MET A 344 -13.42 12.78 -2.73
N VAL A 345 -14.74 12.84 -2.49
CA VAL A 345 -15.74 12.24 -3.39
C VAL A 345 -15.82 13.06 -4.67
N LYS A 346 -15.88 14.39 -4.54
CA LYS A 346 -15.86 15.30 -5.70
C LYS A 346 -14.56 15.22 -6.48
N ARG A 347 -13.42 15.12 -5.79
CA ARG A 347 -12.11 14.93 -6.43
C ARG A 347 -12.09 13.68 -7.31
N LYS A 348 -12.53 12.54 -6.79
CA LYS A 348 -12.63 11.30 -7.59
C LYS A 348 -13.55 11.46 -8.78
N LYS A 349 -14.66 12.20 -8.61
CA LYS A 349 -15.61 12.40 -9.69
C LYS A 349 -15.00 13.23 -10.82
N LEU A 350 -14.28 14.30 -10.48
CA LEU A 350 -13.49 15.07 -11.44
C LEU A 350 -12.45 14.19 -12.16
N GLU A 351 -11.67 13.42 -11.40
CA GLU A 351 -10.67 12.48 -11.94
C GLU A 351 -11.32 11.48 -12.92
N SER A 352 -12.53 10.98 -12.62
CA SER A 352 -13.28 10.04 -13.48
C SER A 352 -13.73 10.63 -14.82
N PHE A 353 -13.91 11.95 -14.92
CA PHE A 353 -14.27 12.61 -16.17
C PHE A 353 -13.04 12.89 -17.04
N ILE A 354 -11.91 13.21 -16.40
CA ILE A 354 -10.69 13.65 -17.09
C ILE A 354 -9.84 12.47 -17.56
N HIS A 355 -9.59 11.48 -16.69
CA HIS A 355 -8.60 10.42 -16.98
C HIS A 355 -8.91 9.58 -18.22
N PRO A 356 -10.17 9.19 -18.52
CA PRO A 356 -10.47 8.48 -19.75
C PRO A 356 -10.13 9.30 -21.00
N GLN A 357 -10.40 10.62 -20.97
CA GLN A 357 -10.10 11.50 -22.10
C GLN A 357 -8.60 11.71 -22.29
N ILE A 358 -7.83 11.81 -21.19
CA ILE A 358 -6.36 11.82 -21.24
C ILE A 358 -5.83 10.53 -21.92
N ALA A 359 -6.37 9.37 -21.57
CA ALA A 359 -5.93 8.10 -22.13
C ALA A 359 -6.20 8.01 -23.64
N VAL A 360 -7.38 8.47 -24.09
CA VAL A 360 -7.74 8.52 -25.52
C VAL A 360 -6.81 9.45 -26.28
N GLU A 361 -6.58 10.66 -25.76
CA GLU A 361 -5.72 11.65 -26.42
C GLU A 361 -4.25 11.21 -26.45
N PHE A 362 -3.76 10.61 -25.35
CA PHE A 362 -2.42 10.01 -25.30
C PHE A 362 -2.25 8.93 -26.37
N ALA A 363 -3.21 8.00 -26.47
CA ALA A 363 -3.17 6.94 -27.48
C ALA A 363 -3.20 7.51 -28.91
N ARG A 364 -4.01 8.55 -29.17
CA ARG A 364 -4.07 9.24 -30.46
C ARG A 364 -2.71 9.82 -30.85
N GLN A 365 -2.09 10.61 -29.98
CA GLN A 365 -0.78 11.22 -30.25
C GLN A 365 0.33 10.17 -30.46
N VAL A 366 0.33 9.10 -29.67
CA VAL A 366 1.27 7.98 -29.85
C VAL A 366 1.10 7.31 -31.22
N GLN A 367 -0.13 7.12 -31.70
CA GLN A 367 -0.37 6.53 -33.02
C GLN A 367 0.00 7.47 -34.17
N GLU A 368 -0.27 8.77 -34.05
CA GLU A 368 0.10 9.76 -35.08
C GLU A 368 1.62 9.84 -35.26
N ILE A 369 2.36 9.95 -34.15
CA ILE A 369 3.83 9.96 -34.20
C ILE A 369 4.37 8.67 -34.80
N ALA A 370 3.80 7.52 -34.42
CA ALA A 370 4.26 6.23 -34.93
C ALA A 370 3.93 6.02 -36.42
N ALA A 371 2.81 6.56 -36.91
CA ALA A 371 2.44 6.53 -38.32
C ALA A 371 3.38 7.39 -39.17
N GLU A 372 3.80 8.54 -38.68
CA GLU A 372 4.77 9.42 -39.36
C GLU A 372 6.21 8.89 -39.27
N LYS A 373 6.59 8.34 -38.12
CA LYS A 373 7.95 7.88 -37.81
C LYS A 373 7.90 6.49 -37.16
N PRO A 374 7.81 5.41 -37.96
CA PRO A 374 7.93 4.05 -37.45
C PRO A 374 9.25 3.88 -36.70
N GLY A 375 9.21 3.28 -35.51
CA GLY A 375 10.39 3.18 -34.65
C GLY A 375 10.78 4.48 -33.96
N ALA A 376 9.87 5.44 -33.78
CA ALA A 376 10.16 6.63 -32.97
C ALA A 376 10.45 6.25 -31.51
N ILE A 377 11.42 6.96 -30.91
CA ILE A 377 11.60 7.00 -29.45
C ILE A 377 10.79 8.20 -28.96
N ILE A 378 9.64 7.94 -28.37
CA ILE A 378 8.67 8.95 -27.94
C ILE A 378 8.86 9.19 -26.45
N GLN A 379 9.08 10.44 -26.06
CA GLN A 379 9.19 10.80 -24.66
C GLN A 379 7.83 11.22 -24.11
N VAL A 380 7.43 10.61 -22.98
CA VAL A 380 6.16 10.84 -22.32
C VAL A 380 6.42 11.53 -20.99
N VAL A 381 6.17 12.84 -20.92
CA VAL A 381 6.48 13.66 -19.76
C VAL A 381 5.31 13.65 -18.79
N VAL A 382 5.51 13.11 -17.58
CA VAL A 382 4.47 13.05 -16.54
C VAL A 382 5.09 13.33 -15.16
N PRO A 383 4.75 14.47 -14.51
CA PRO A 383 5.28 14.81 -13.19
C PRO A 383 4.96 13.77 -12.09
N LEU A 384 3.74 13.22 -12.13
CA LEU A 384 3.22 12.27 -11.14
C LEU A 384 3.24 10.81 -11.62
N MET A 385 4.13 10.48 -12.57
CA MET A 385 4.12 9.19 -13.28
C MET A 385 4.04 7.98 -12.33
N ILE A 386 4.84 8.00 -11.27
CA ILE A 386 4.97 6.88 -10.33
C ILE A 386 3.80 6.88 -9.33
N GLU A 387 3.39 8.07 -8.88
CA GLU A 387 2.29 8.28 -7.95
C GLU A 387 0.96 7.77 -8.51
N VAL A 388 0.71 8.01 -9.79
CA VAL A 388 -0.47 7.52 -10.51
C VAL A 388 -0.24 6.18 -11.23
N ASN A 389 0.89 5.54 -10.95
CA ASN A 389 1.27 4.23 -11.46
C ASN A 389 1.19 4.13 -13.00
N LEU A 390 1.66 5.12 -13.76
CA LEU A 390 1.64 5.10 -15.23
C LEU A 390 2.92 4.50 -15.84
N GLN A 391 3.96 4.28 -15.04
CA GLN A 391 5.26 3.77 -15.50
C GLN A 391 5.18 2.37 -16.15
N TYR A 392 4.15 1.56 -15.82
CA TYR A 392 3.96 0.25 -16.45
C TYR A 392 3.65 0.34 -17.96
N MET A 393 3.17 1.50 -18.43
CA MET A 393 2.89 1.73 -19.86
C MET A 393 4.15 2.04 -20.66
N MET A 394 5.25 2.37 -19.98
CA MET A 394 6.51 2.76 -20.62
C MET A 394 7.38 1.55 -20.92
N ASP A 395 8.28 1.68 -21.89
CA ASP A 395 9.37 0.72 -22.13
C ASP A 395 10.58 1.02 -21.26
N LYS A 396 10.83 2.31 -20.99
CA LYS A 396 11.88 2.80 -20.11
C LYS A 396 11.40 3.98 -19.27
N LEU A 397 11.79 4.00 -18.00
CA LEU A 397 11.54 5.12 -17.08
C LEU A 397 12.82 5.90 -16.81
N VAL A 398 12.77 7.21 -17.06
CA VAL A 398 13.84 8.16 -16.78
C VAL A 398 13.40 9.09 -15.66
N VAL A 399 14.18 9.14 -14.58
CA VAL A 399 13.97 10.08 -13.48
C VAL A 399 15.00 11.20 -13.56
N VAL A 400 14.52 12.44 -13.65
CA VAL A 400 15.35 13.64 -13.54
C VAL A 400 15.55 13.92 -12.06
N TYR A 401 16.79 13.72 -11.60
CA TYR A 401 17.18 13.79 -10.20
C TYR A 401 17.79 15.16 -9.87
N VAL A 402 17.28 15.72 -8.77
CA VAL A 402 17.79 16.90 -8.07
C VAL A 402 17.44 16.69 -6.59
N PRO A 403 18.37 16.87 -5.63
CA PRO A 403 18.09 16.73 -4.21
C PRO A 403 16.95 17.63 -3.74
N GLU A 404 16.18 17.20 -2.74
CA GLU A 404 15.01 17.93 -2.23
C GLU A 404 15.35 19.37 -1.83
N GLU A 405 16.47 19.61 -1.15
CA GLU A 405 16.92 20.96 -0.77
C GLU A 405 17.06 21.90 -1.97
N THR A 406 17.59 21.37 -3.09
CA THR A 406 17.76 22.14 -4.32
C THR A 406 16.41 22.34 -5.02
N GLN A 407 15.50 21.37 -4.96
CA GLN A 407 14.13 21.51 -5.47
C GLN A 407 13.38 22.61 -4.71
N ILE A 408 13.48 22.64 -3.38
CA ILE A 408 12.87 23.66 -2.52
C ILE A 408 13.37 25.06 -2.90
N LYS A 409 14.69 25.24 -2.99
CA LYS A 409 15.30 26.54 -3.38
C LYS A 409 14.87 26.99 -4.77
N ARG A 410 14.87 26.06 -5.75
CA ARG A 410 14.43 26.36 -7.12
C ARG A 410 12.94 26.71 -7.18
N LEU A 411 12.10 25.99 -6.45
CA LEU A 411 10.65 26.21 -6.40
C LEU A 411 10.31 27.55 -5.74
N ALA A 412 10.91 27.83 -4.57
CA ALA A 412 10.76 29.09 -3.86
C ALA A 412 11.11 30.29 -4.75
N LYS A 413 12.23 30.22 -5.48
CA LYS A 413 12.65 31.26 -6.42
C LYS A 413 11.73 31.38 -7.64
N ARG A 414 11.29 30.25 -8.22
CA ARG A 414 10.46 30.24 -9.44
C ARG A 414 9.07 30.79 -9.18
N ASP A 415 8.46 30.40 -8.06
CA ASP A 415 7.06 30.71 -7.75
C ASP A 415 6.92 31.88 -6.77
N ASN A 416 8.05 32.49 -6.36
CA ASN A 416 8.13 33.61 -5.42
C ASN A 416 7.40 33.31 -4.09
N ILE A 417 7.70 32.15 -3.50
CA ILE A 417 7.14 31.65 -2.23
C ILE A 417 8.26 31.37 -1.21
N THR A 418 7.91 31.18 0.06
CA THR A 418 8.88 30.80 1.09
C THR A 418 9.39 29.38 0.90
N GLU A 419 10.60 29.08 1.40
CA GLU A 419 11.14 27.71 1.39
C GLU A 419 10.23 26.73 2.15
N ASP A 420 9.61 27.16 3.25
CA ASP A 420 8.63 26.35 3.98
C ASP A 420 7.38 26.03 3.14
N ALA A 421 6.88 27.00 2.38
CA ALA A 421 5.75 26.78 1.48
C ALA A 421 6.14 25.82 0.34
N ALA A 422 7.35 25.98 -0.21
CA ALA A 422 7.90 25.08 -1.22
C ALA A 422 8.07 23.64 -0.69
N ALA A 423 8.57 23.47 0.54
CA ALA A 423 8.71 22.16 1.19
C ALA A 423 7.36 21.47 1.40
N ASN A 424 6.32 22.21 1.80
CA ASN A 424 4.96 21.68 1.92
C ASN A 424 4.38 21.23 0.58
N ILE A 425 4.64 21.98 -0.50
CA ILE A 425 4.22 21.58 -1.86
C ILE A 425 4.97 20.31 -2.27
N LEU A 426 6.28 20.24 -2.02
CA LEU A 426 7.10 19.08 -2.39
C LEU A 426 6.63 17.82 -1.65
N GLY A 427 6.29 17.93 -0.36
CA GLY A 427 5.80 16.82 0.46
C GLY A 427 4.47 16.19 0.00
N SER A 428 3.81 16.77 -1.01
CA SER A 428 2.64 16.16 -1.65
C SER A 428 2.99 15.10 -2.71
N GLN A 429 4.25 15.06 -3.16
CA GLN A 429 4.78 14.11 -4.14
C GLN A 429 5.55 12.98 -3.46
N LEU A 430 5.80 11.88 -4.20
CA LEU A 430 6.80 10.91 -3.76
C LEU A 430 8.17 11.59 -3.66
N SER A 431 8.94 11.27 -2.61
CA SER A 431 10.32 11.77 -2.46
C SER A 431 11.15 11.41 -3.69
N ILE A 432 12.13 12.25 -4.03
CA ILE A 432 12.92 12.01 -5.24
C ILE A 432 13.75 10.72 -5.12
N GLU A 433 14.19 10.39 -3.91
CA GLU A 433 14.90 9.17 -3.55
C GLU A 433 14.03 7.92 -3.80
N GLU A 434 12.76 7.95 -3.38
CA GLU A 434 11.82 6.88 -3.69
C GLU A 434 11.55 6.78 -5.19
N LYS A 435 11.41 7.91 -5.91
CA LYS A 435 11.20 7.88 -7.38
C LYS A 435 12.35 7.20 -8.10
N VAL A 436 13.59 7.44 -7.68
CA VAL A 436 14.80 6.82 -8.27
C VAL A 436 14.75 5.29 -8.18
N THR A 437 14.12 4.71 -7.16
CA THR A 437 14.01 3.23 -7.03
C THR A 437 13.21 2.57 -8.16
N TYR A 438 12.39 3.34 -8.89
CA TYR A 438 11.62 2.86 -10.04
C TYR A 438 12.32 3.06 -11.38
N ALA A 439 13.42 3.84 -11.42
CA ALA A 439 14.03 4.32 -12.65
C ALA A 439 14.85 3.23 -13.37
N ASP A 440 14.73 3.14 -14.69
CA ASP A 440 15.72 2.45 -15.53
C ASP A 440 16.98 3.32 -15.68
N HIS A 441 16.79 4.64 -15.77
CA HIS A 441 17.85 5.62 -15.98
C HIS A 441 17.62 6.86 -15.13
N VAL A 442 18.71 7.43 -14.61
CA VAL A 442 18.68 8.66 -13.81
C VAL A 442 19.49 9.74 -14.52
N ILE A 443 18.90 10.92 -14.69
CA ILE A 443 19.59 12.12 -15.19
C ILE A 443 19.80 13.07 -14.01
N ASN A 444 21.05 13.21 -13.55
CA ASN A 444 21.39 14.22 -12.55
C ASN A 444 21.39 15.62 -13.21
N ASN A 445 20.60 16.53 -12.64
CA ASN A 445 20.42 17.92 -13.08
C ASN A 445 20.76 18.94 -11.96
N GLU A 446 21.70 18.59 -11.08
CA GLU A 446 22.27 19.48 -10.07
C GLU A 446 23.29 20.46 -10.66
N GLY A 447 24.08 19.96 -11.63
CA GLY A 447 25.20 20.65 -12.25
C GLY A 447 24.79 21.65 -13.34
N THR A 448 25.69 21.91 -14.29
CA THR A 448 25.44 22.85 -15.39
C THR A 448 24.52 22.24 -16.46
N LEU A 449 23.96 23.10 -17.31
CA LEU A 449 23.18 22.65 -18.47
C LEU A 449 24.04 21.82 -19.45
N GLU A 450 25.34 22.09 -19.59
CA GLU A 450 26.22 21.26 -20.42
C GLU A 450 26.45 19.87 -19.82
N GLU A 451 26.61 19.77 -18.50
CA GLU A 451 26.74 18.48 -17.81
C GLU A 451 25.47 17.65 -17.97
N THR A 452 24.31 18.29 -17.80
CA THR A 452 23.01 17.66 -18.02
C THR A 452 22.85 17.22 -19.47
N ARG A 453 23.25 18.04 -20.45
CA ARG A 453 23.22 17.68 -21.87
C ARG A 453 24.05 16.44 -22.18
N LYS A 454 25.25 16.31 -21.61
CA LYS A 454 26.07 15.09 -21.76
C LYS A 454 25.37 13.84 -21.22
N HIS A 455 24.67 13.95 -20.10
CA HIS A 455 23.86 12.84 -19.57
C HIS A 455 22.71 12.48 -20.52
N VAL A 456 22.04 13.47 -21.09
CA VAL A 456 20.94 13.26 -22.06
C VAL A 456 21.44 12.63 -23.35
N GLU A 457 22.57 13.06 -23.89
CA GLU A 457 23.20 12.45 -25.08
C GLU A 457 23.57 10.99 -24.83
N LYS A 458 24.13 10.67 -23.65
CA LYS A 458 24.43 9.29 -23.26
C LYS A 458 23.17 8.43 -23.13
N LEU A 459 22.10 8.99 -22.55
CA LEU A 459 20.79 8.34 -22.47
C LEU A 459 20.25 8.05 -23.88
N TRP A 460 20.34 9.02 -24.79
CA TRP A 460 19.87 8.88 -26.17
C TRP A 460 20.56 7.72 -26.90
N GLU A 461 21.88 7.61 -26.79
CA GLU A 461 22.62 6.48 -27.37
C GLU A 461 22.21 5.15 -26.74
N THR A 462 21.98 5.13 -25.42
CA THR A 462 21.53 3.94 -24.69
C THR A 462 20.14 3.49 -25.17
N LEU A 463 19.21 4.43 -25.37
CA LEU A 463 17.87 4.16 -25.88
C LEU A 463 17.90 3.63 -27.33
N LYS A 464 18.74 4.23 -28.19
CA LYS A 464 18.94 3.74 -29.57
C LYS A 464 19.54 2.33 -29.60
N GLN A 465 20.50 2.02 -28.72
CA GLN A 465 21.05 0.66 -28.61
C GLN A 465 20.00 -0.33 -28.11
N PHE A 466 19.21 0.04 -27.10
CA PHE A 466 18.11 -0.77 -26.60
C PHE A 466 17.08 -1.08 -27.71
N GLN A 467 16.72 -0.07 -28.51
CA GLN A 467 15.81 -0.21 -29.64
C GLN A 467 16.36 -1.17 -30.71
N LYS A 468 17.64 -1.08 -31.06
CA LYS A 468 18.29 -2.00 -32.02
C LYS A 468 18.29 -3.44 -31.51
N ASN A 469 18.60 -3.65 -30.23
CA ASN A 469 18.62 -4.98 -29.62
C ASN A 469 17.22 -5.62 -29.56
N ARG A 470 16.15 -4.82 -29.48
CA ARG A 470 14.76 -5.28 -29.51
C ARG A 470 14.39 -5.88 -30.87
N ILE A 471 14.85 -5.28 -31.97
CA ILE A 471 14.67 -5.81 -33.34
C ILE A 471 15.36 -7.18 -33.46
N ASN A 472 16.62 -7.28 -33.03
CA ASN A 472 17.42 -8.49 -33.18
C ASN A 472 16.81 -9.70 -32.43
N ARG A 473 16.18 -9.47 -31.27
CA ARG A 473 15.47 -10.53 -30.52
C ARG A 473 14.14 -10.95 -31.14
N GLN A 474 13.51 -10.09 -31.94
CA GLN A 474 12.27 -10.44 -32.66
C GLN A 474 12.55 -11.16 -33.99
N SER A 475 13.76 -11.05 -34.54
CA SER A 475 14.21 -11.75 -35.75
C SER A 475 14.80 -13.14 -35.51
N ASP A 476 15.01 -13.54 -34.25
CA ASP A 476 15.38 -14.92 -33.94
C ASP A 476 14.15 -15.84 -34.15
N PRO A 477 14.28 -16.98 -34.86
CA PRO A 477 13.17 -17.90 -35.03
C PRO A 477 12.66 -18.36 -33.65
N PRO A 478 11.35 -18.56 -33.47
CA PRO A 478 10.83 -19.04 -32.20
C PRO A 478 11.58 -20.31 -31.80
N ALA A 479 12.09 -20.33 -30.57
CA ALA A 479 12.72 -21.51 -29.99
C ALA A 479 11.81 -22.73 -30.22
N SER A 480 12.44 -23.85 -30.57
CA SER A 480 11.87 -25.10 -31.07
C SER A 480 10.53 -25.55 -30.43
N PRO A 481 9.74 -26.39 -31.13
CA PRO A 481 8.35 -26.75 -30.77
C PRO A 481 8.15 -27.45 -29.40
N GLU A 482 9.19 -27.66 -28.60
CA GLU A 482 9.09 -28.35 -27.32
C GLU A 482 8.41 -27.53 -26.21
N ARG A 483 8.18 -26.22 -26.40
CA ARG A 483 7.47 -25.37 -25.43
C ARG A 483 5.95 -25.26 -25.64
N GLU A 484 5.42 -25.77 -26.75
CA GLU A 484 3.99 -25.67 -27.08
C GLU A 484 3.14 -26.77 -26.41
N ARG A 485 3.80 -27.80 -25.86
CA ARG A 485 3.16 -28.94 -25.16
C ARG A 485 2.46 -28.59 -23.84
N TRP A 486 2.70 -27.40 -23.29
CA TRP A 486 2.08 -26.94 -22.02
C TRP A 486 0.85 -26.02 -22.23
N ARG A 487 0.54 -25.64 -23.47
CA ARG A 487 -0.58 -24.72 -23.78
C ARG A 487 -1.87 -25.41 -24.19
N THR A 488 -1.80 -26.60 -24.77
CA THR A 488 -2.97 -27.43 -25.04
C THR A 488 -3.09 -28.45 -23.91
N GLY A 489 -3.94 -28.16 -22.92
CA GLY A 489 -4.18 -29.02 -21.76
C GLY A 489 -4.72 -30.41 -22.13
N ALA A 490 -3.83 -31.26 -22.61
CA ALA A 490 -4.05 -32.67 -22.83
C ALA A 490 -2.98 -33.42 -22.03
N ILE A 491 -3.39 -34.04 -20.93
CA ILE A 491 -2.65 -35.07 -20.23
C ILE A 491 -3.60 -36.29 -20.19
N PRO A 492 -3.09 -37.51 -20.47
CA PRO A 492 -3.85 -38.71 -20.84
C PRO A 492 -4.98 -39.14 -19.89
#